data_AF-A0A1I6U847-F1
#
_entry.id   AF-A0A1I6U847-F1
#
_cell.length_a   1.000
_cell.length_b   1.000
_cell.length_c   1.000
_cell.angle_alpha   90.00
_cell.angle_beta   90.00
_cell.angle_gamma   90.00
#
_symmetry.space_group_name_H-M   'P 1'
#
loop_
_entity.id
_entity.type
_entity.pdbx_description
1 polymer ?
#
loop_
_entity_poly.entity_id
_entity_poly.type
_entity_poly.pdbx_seq_one_letter_code
_entity_poly.pdbx_strand_id
1 'polypeptide(L)'
;MNYSFKTYFLMLAHYNQWANQKLFSILTTLTEEQLNQDCGAYFKSLMQTANHLLVGDLLWFERIKGAVASNYALDEILYPQIMSLIPARFEHDQRLIGFLNEYDEAAFNRLITYIRRG
;
A
#
# COMPACT_ATOMS: atom_id res chain seq x y z
N MET A 1 -3.31 26.77 -5.84
CA MET A 1 -2.00 26.49 -5.20
C MET A 1 -1.17 25.72 -6.20
N ASN A 2 0.05 26.18 -6.51
CA ASN A 2 1.01 25.42 -7.32
C ASN A 2 1.90 24.63 -6.36
N TYR A 3 1.62 23.33 -6.19
CA TYR A 3 2.50 22.43 -5.45
C TYR A 3 3.51 21.80 -6.41
N SER A 4 4.76 21.62 -5.98
CA SER A 4 5.69 20.74 -6.69
C SER A 4 5.18 19.30 -6.60
N PHE A 5 5.53 18.46 -7.58
CA PHE A 5 5.15 17.05 -7.51
C PHE A 5 5.68 16.37 -6.25
N LYS A 6 6.89 16.73 -5.79
CA LYS A 6 7.43 16.20 -4.53
C LYS A 6 6.51 16.49 -3.36
N THR A 7 6.11 17.74 -3.15
CA THR A 7 5.20 18.10 -2.05
C THR A 7 3.84 17.42 -2.20
N TYR A 8 3.30 17.36 -3.42
CA TYR A 8 2.02 16.69 -3.69
C TYR A 8 2.05 15.20 -3.34
N PHE A 9 3.06 14.46 -3.79
CA PHE A 9 3.16 13.03 -3.52
C PHE A 9 3.52 12.71 -2.06
N LEU A 10 4.31 13.55 -1.39
CA LEU A 10 4.54 13.43 0.05
C LEU A 10 3.24 13.64 0.85
N MET A 11 2.43 14.64 0.46
CA MET A 11 1.11 14.84 1.06
C MET A 11 0.22 13.60 0.87
N LEU A 12 0.20 13.01 -0.34
CA LEU A 12 -0.55 11.78 -0.59
C LEU A 12 -0.02 10.58 0.22
N ALA A 13 1.29 10.44 0.38
CA ALA A 13 1.89 9.36 1.18
C ALA A 13 1.53 9.49 2.68
N HIS A 14 1.58 10.70 3.24
CA HIS A 14 1.13 10.95 4.61
C HIS A 14 -0.39 10.76 4.77
N TYR A 15 -1.17 11.17 3.77
CA TYR A 15 -2.61 10.87 3.75
C TYR A 15 -2.88 9.37 3.75
N ASN A 16 -2.16 8.59 2.93
CA ASN A 16 -2.31 7.14 2.87
C ASN A 16 -2.00 6.51 4.23
N GLN A 17 -0.88 6.90 4.86
CA GLN A 17 -0.53 6.45 6.21
C GLN A 17 -1.64 6.73 7.23
N TRP A 18 -2.18 7.96 7.24
CA TRP A 18 -3.28 8.33 8.12
C TRP A 18 -4.55 7.50 7.84
N ALA A 19 -4.88 7.30 6.56
CA ALA A 19 -6.04 6.52 6.15
C ALA A 19 -5.89 5.05 6.57
N ASN A 20 -4.70 4.49 6.42
CA ASN A 20 -4.37 3.14 6.88
C ASN A 20 -4.51 3.02 8.40
N GLN A 21 -3.95 3.96 9.17
CA GLN A 21 -4.10 3.97 10.63
C GLN A 21 -5.58 3.97 11.04
N LYS A 22 -6.41 4.78 10.39
CA LYS A 22 -7.85 4.79 10.64
C LYS A 22 -8.51 3.47 10.26
N LEU A 23 -8.24 2.94 9.07
CA LEU A 23 -8.79 1.68 8.61
C LEU A 23 -8.45 0.55 9.59
N PHE A 24 -7.17 0.37 9.90
CA PHE A 24 -6.72 -0.70 10.77
C PHE A 24 -7.20 -0.54 12.21
N SER A 25 -7.38 0.68 12.73
CA SER A 25 -8.01 0.90 14.05
C SER A 25 -9.45 0.39 14.12
N ILE A 26 -10.17 0.39 13.00
CA ILE A 26 -11.53 -0.15 12.92
C ILE A 26 -11.47 -1.67 12.73
N LEU A 27 -10.62 -2.16 11.82
CA LEU A 27 -10.49 -3.60 11.57
C LEU A 27 -10.08 -4.38 12.84
N THR A 28 -9.30 -3.78 13.75
CA THR A 28 -8.90 -4.42 15.01
C THR A 28 -10.04 -4.62 16.01
N THR A 29 -11.20 -3.99 15.82
CA THR A 29 -12.35 -4.16 16.73
C THR A 29 -13.25 -5.34 16.33
N LEU A 30 -13.01 -5.91 15.15
CA LEU A 30 -13.80 -6.99 14.58
C LEU A 30 -13.23 -8.35 14.96
N THR A 31 -14.09 -9.37 15.05
CA THR A 31 -13.64 -10.75 15.23
C THR A 31 -13.02 -11.30 13.94
N GLU A 32 -12.28 -12.40 14.04
CA GLU A 32 -11.70 -13.06 12.87
C GLU A 32 -12.78 -13.52 11.88
N GLU A 33 -13.94 -13.97 12.36
CA GLU A 33 -15.07 -14.35 11.52
C GLU A 33 -15.64 -13.15 10.76
N GLN A 34 -15.80 -12.00 11.42
CA GLN A 34 -16.29 -10.77 10.77
C GLN A 34 -15.31 -10.25 9.72
N LEU A 35 -14.01 -10.33 10.02
CA LEU A 35 -12.93 -9.94 9.13
C LEU A 35 -12.87 -10.77 7.84
N ASN A 36 -13.20 -12.06 7.94
CA ASN A 36 -13.16 -13.02 6.84
C ASN A 36 -14.54 -13.27 6.20
N GLN A 37 -15.61 -12.65 6.70
CA GLN A 37 -16.95 -12.79 6.14
C GLN A 37 -16.99 -12.29 4.69
N ASP A 38 -17.68 -13.03 3.81
CA ASP A 38 -17.98 -12.56 2.46
C ASP A 38 -19.01 -11.41 2.52
N CYS A 39 -18.59 -10.24 2.07
CA CYS A 39 -19.37 -9.00 2.01
C CYS A 39 -19.92 -8.72 0.60
N GLY A 40 -19.75 -9.64 -0.36
CA GLY A 40 -20.17 -9.44 -1.76
C GLY A 40 -19.33 -8.42 -2.53
N ALA A 41 -18.17 -8.05 -2.00
CA ALA A 41 -17.20 -7.17 -2.66
C ALA A 41 -16.33 -7.96 -3.66
N TYR A 42 -15.55 -7.27 -4.51
CA TYR A 42 -14.68 -7.93 -5.49
C TYR A 42 -13.70 -8.93 -4.85
N PHE A 43 -13.04 -8.51 -3.76
CA PHE A 43 -12.16 -9.38 -2.97
C PHE A 43 -12.91 -10.17 -1.90
N LYS A 44 -14.25 -10.20 -1.94
CA LYS A 44 -15.16 -10.90 -1.00
C LYS A 44 -15.13 -10.36 0.43
N SER A 45 -13.99 -10.41 1.12
CA SER A 45 -13.88 -10.06 2.55
C SER A 45 -13.05 -8.80 2.83
N LEU A 46 -13.15 -8.29 4.06
CA LEU A 46 -12.32 -7.19 4.55
C LEU A 46 -10.84 -7.58 4.60
N MET A 47 -10.53 -8.80 5.04
CA MET A 47 -9.14 -9.30 5.10
C MET A 47 -8.49 -9.43 3.72
N GLN A 48 -9.23 -9.97 2.75
CA GLN A 48 -8.73 -10.07 1.37
C GLN A 48 -8.55 -8.69 0.75
N THR A 49 -9.48 -7.76 1.00
CA THR A 49 -9.35 -6.37 0.55
C THR A 49 -8.12 -5.68 1.19
N ALA A 50 -7.90 -5.85 2.49
CA ALA A 50 -6.77 -5.24 3.19
C ALA A 50 -5.42 -5.81 2.72
N ASN A 51 -5.35 -7.11 2.43
CA ASN A 51 -4.18 -7.73 1.81
C ASN A 51 -3.95 -7.21 0.39
N HIS A 52 -5.01 -7.11 -0.43
CA HIS A 52 -4.92 -6.57 -1.78
C HIS A 52 -4.30 -5.16 -1.82
N LEU A 53 -4.71 -4.29 -0.89
CA LEU A 53 -4.13 -2.94 -0.80
C LEU A 53 -2.62 -3.00 -0.54
N LEU A 54 -2.15 -3.87 0.36
CA LEU A 54 -0.73 -4.03 0.61
C LEU A 54 0.01 -4.63 -0.59
N VAL A 55 -0.55 -5.64 -1.26
CA VAL A 55 0.04 -6.23 -2.47
C VAL A 55 0.20 -5.17 -3.56
N GLY A 56 -0.85 -4.37 -3.81
CA GLY A 56 -0.82 -3.29 -4.79
C GLY A 56 0.28 -2.27 -4.49
N ASP A 57 0.38 -1.83 -3.23
CA ASP A 57 1.40 -0.89 -2.77
C ASP A 57 2.82 -1.46 -2.93
N LEU A 58 3.05 -2.72 -2.53
CA LEU A 58 4.34 -3.41 -2.69
C LEU A 58 4.77 -3.49 -4.15
N LEU A 59 3.90 -3.97 -5.04
CA LEU A 59 4.20 -4.13 -6.45
C LEU A 59 4.52 -2.80 -7.13
N TRP A 60 3.76 -1.74 -6.83
CA TRP A 60 4.02 -0.41 -7.38
C TRP A 60 5.28 0.23 -6.80
N PHE A 61 5.53 0.06 -5.50
CA PHE A 61 6.73 0.57 -4.85
C PHE A 61 7.99 -0.05 -5.46
N GLU A 62 8.00 -1.37 -5.67
CA GLU A 62 9.12 -2.06 -6.32
C GLU A 62 9.34 -1.56 -7.76
N ARG A 63 8.26 -1.37 -8.54
CA ARG A 63 8.33 -0.82 -9.91
C ARG A 63 8.88 0.60 -9.93
N ILE A 64 8.41 1.46 -9.03
CA ILE A 64 8.86 2.86 -8.92
C ILE A 64 10.35 2.92 -8.56
N LYS A 65 10.81 2.01 -7.70
CA LYS A 65 12.23 1.85 -7.36
C LYS A 65 13.11 1.33 -8.50
N GLY A 66 12.52 0.92 -9.63
CA GLY A 66 13.23 0.23 -10.70
C GLY A 66 13.72 -1.17 -10.30
N ALA A 67 13.16 -1.76 -9.24
CA ALA A 67 13.45 -3.12 -8.84
C ALA A 67 12.68 -4.12 -9.72
N VAL A 68 13.16 -5.37 -9.74
CA VAL A 68 12.36 -6.48 -10.29
C VAL A 68 11.20 -6.70 -9.33
N ALA A 69 9.99 -6.35 -9.76
CA ALA A 69 8.79 -6.54 -8.96
C ALA A 69 8.59 -8.03 -8.61
N SER A 70 8.15 -8.26 -7.38
CA SER A 70 7.69 -9.54 -6.86
C SER A 70 6.61 -10.13 -7.76
N ASN A 71 6.46 -11.46 -7.73
CA ASN A 71 5.49 -12.17 -8.56
C ASN A 71 4.16 -12.42 -7.82
N TYR A 72 3.79 -11.51 -6.91
CA TYR A 72 2.56 -11.66 -6.15
C TYR A 72 1.34 -11.57 -7.07
N ALA A 73 0.37 -12.45 -6.86
CA ALA A 73 -0.94 -12.29 -7.46
C ALA A 73 -1.67 -11.11 -6.80
N LEU A 74 -2.48 -10.35 -7.54
CA LEU A 74 -3.15 -9.18 -6.98
C LEU A 74 -4.12 -9.53 -5.83
N ASP A 75 -4.64 -10.75 -5.81
CA ASP A 75 -5.52 -11.29 -4.76
C ASP A 75 -4.79 -12.18 -3.74
N GLU A 76 -3.45 -12.15 -3.73
CA GLU A 76 -2.66 -12.95 -2.81
C GLU A 76 -2.84 -12.50 -1.36
N ILE A 77 -2.99 -13.49 -0.47
CA ILE A 77 -3.12 -13.27 0.98
C ILE A 77 -1.75 -13.46 1.62
N LEU A 78 -0.99 -12.36 1.73
CA LEU A 78 0.34 -12.38 2.35
C LEU A 78 0.26 -12.57 3.87
N TYR A 79 -0.76 -12.00 4.50
CA TYR A 79 -0.97 -12.02 5.95
C TYR A 79 -2.42 -12.41 6.26
N PRO A 80 -2.67 -13.69 6.60
CA PRO A 80 -4.01 -14.17 6.88
C PRO A 80 -4.56 -13.72 8.24
N GLN A 81 -3.71 -13.19 9.13
CA GLN A 81 -4.12 -12.63 10.41
C GLN A 81 -3.91 -11.11 10.45
N ILE A 82 -4.90 -10.39 10.98
CA ILE A 82 -4.83 -8.92 11.09
C ILE A 82 -3.61 -8.46 11.91
N MET A 83 -3.22 -9.23 12.93
CA MET A 83 -2.09 -8.93 13.81
C MET A 83 -0.74 -8.95 13.10
N SER A 84 -0.59 -9.72 12.01
CA SER A 84 0.63 -9.73 11.19
C SER A 84 0.53 -8.75 10.02
N LEU A 85 -0.67 -8.44 9.54
CA LEU A 85 -0.90 -7.47 8.46
C LEU A 85 -0.61 -6.02 8.90
N ILE A 86 -1.01 -5.63 10.10
CA ILE A 86 -0.83 -4.26 10.62
C ILE A 86 0.64 -3.81 10.61
N PRO A 87 1.59 -4.55 11.24
CA PRO A 87 2.98 -4.12 11.24
C PRO A 87 3.56 -4.06 9.83
N ALA A 88 3.20 -5.00 8.95
CA ALA A 88 3.63 -4.98 7.55
C ALA A 88 3.12 -3.74 6.81
N ARG A 89 1.87 -3.33 7.06
CA ARG A 89 1.34 -2.10 6.45
C ARG A 89 2.06 -0.85 6.96
N PHE A 90 2.24 -0.73 8.27
CA PHE A 90 2.88 0.44 8.86
C PHE A 90 4.35 0.54 8.45
N GLU A 91 5.07 -0.58 8.36
CA GLU A 91 6.42 -0.62 7.81
C GLU A 91 6.43 -0.11 6.36
N HIS A 92 5.49 -0.56 5.53
CA HIS A 92 5.41 -0.13 4.14
C HIS A 92 5.13 1.37 4.00
N ASP A 93 4.20 1.92 4.79
CA ASP A 93 3.89 3.35 4.81
C ASP A 93 5.15 4.18 5.13
N GLN A 94 5.94 3.75 6.12
CA GLN A 94 7.21 4.42 6.49
C GLN A 94 8.26 4.29 5.37
N ARG A 95 8.35 3.12 4.72
CA ARG A 95 9.29 2.89 3.60
C ARG A 95 8.95 3.77 2.41
N LEU A 96 7.67 3.96 2.09
CA LEU A 96 7.24 4.87 1.02
C LEU A 96 7.60 6.32 1.35
N ILE A 97 7.25 6.79 2.55
CA ILE A 97 7.56 8.17 2.98
C ILE A 97 9.08 8.41 2.99
N GLY A 98 9.86 7.48 3.55
CA GLY A 98 11.32 7.55 3.55
C GLY A 98 11.89 7.63 2.13
N PHE A 99 11.45 6.72 1.26
CA PHE A 99 11.85 6.71 -0.15
C PHE A 99 11.58 8.04 -0.84
N LEU A 100 10.39 8.62 -0.69
CA LEU A 100 10.05 9.90 -1.33
C LEU A 100 10.90 11.07 -0.79
N ASN A 101 11.36 11.01 0.46
CA ASN A 101 12.22 12.03 1.04
C ASN A 101 13.67 11.97 0.53
N GLU A 102 14.16 10.80 0.12
CA GLU A 102 15.53 10.61 -0.41
C GLU A 102 15.77 11.31 -1.75
N TYR A 103 14.71 11.61 -2.52
CA TYR A 103 14.82 12.24 -3.84
C TYR A 103 14.61 13.74 -3.81
N ASP A 104 15.33 14.48 -4.66
CA ASP A 104 15.10 15.91 -4.89
C ASP A 104 13.85 16.18 -5.74
N GLU A 105 13.47 17.45 -5.92
CA GLU A 105 12.29 17.80 -6.72
C GLU A 105 12.41 17.43 -8.21
N ALA A 106 13.63 17.48 -8.76
CA ALA A 106 13.87 17.16 -10.16
C ALA A 106 13.53 15.70 -10.46
N ALA A 107 13.81 14.80 -9.52
CA ALA A 107 13.51 13.38 -9.65
C ALA A 107 12.02 13.08 -9.90
N PHE A 108 11.11 13.86 -9.30
CA PHE A 108 9.66 13.69 -9.44
C PHE A 108 9.11 14.12 -10.80
N ASN A 109 9.93 14.78 -11.63
CA ASN A 109 9.56 15.16 -12.99
C ASN A 109 10.07 14.15 -14.04
N ARG A 110 10.76 13.09 -13.60
CA ARG A 110 11.30 12.06 -14.51
C ARG A 110 10.25 11.02 -14.84
N LEU A 111 10.37 10.46 -16.05
CA LEU A 111 9.61 9.28 -16.45
C LEU A 111 10.14 8.04 -15.72
N ILE A 112 9.22 7.21 -15.25
CA ILE A 112 9.52 5.88 -14.70
C ILE A 112 9.15 4.85 -15.75
N THR A 113 10.08 3.94 -16.06
CA THR A 113 9.82 2.78 -16.91
C THR A 113 9.73 1.54 -16.03
N TYR A 114 8.71 0.73 -16.23
CA TYR A 114 8.54 -0.54 -15.53
C TYR A 114 8.08 -1.63 -16.50
N ILE A 115 8.32 -2.88 -16.14
CA ILE A 115 7.85 -4.02 -16.92
C ILE A 115 6.54 -4.50 -16.32
N ARG A 116 5.47 -4.49 -17.12
CA ARG A 116 4.23 -5.20 -16.79
C ARG A 116 4.47 -6.68 -17.05
N ARG A 117 4.49 -7.49 -15.99
CA ARG A 117 4.41 -8.95 -16.12
C ARG A 117 2.94 -9.33 -16.23
N GLY A 118 2.63 -10.14 -17.24
CA GLY A 118 1.28 -10.62 -17.56
C GLY A 118 0.89 -11.82 -16.73
#